data_AF-A0A2V8SQK9-F1
#
_entry.id   AF-A0A2V8SQK9-F1
#
_cell.length_a   1.000
_cell.length_b   1.000
_cell.length_c   1.000
_cell.angle_alpha   90.00
_cell.angle_beta   90.00
_cell.angle_gamma   90.00
#
_symmetry.space_group_name_H-M   'P 1'
#
loop_
_entity.id
_entity.type
_entity.pdbx_description
1 polymer ?
#
loop_
_entity_poly.entity_id
_entity_poly.type
_entity_poly.pdbx_seq_one_letter_code
_entity_poly.pdbx_strand_id
1 'polypeptide(L)' 'MAKRCEVCGKGPQFGNNVSHANNRTRRRFDPNLQSIRVQRPKGGTVRMKVCTTCIKAGKIAKAA' A
#
# COMPACT_ATOMS: atom_id res chain seq x y z
N MET A 1 -7.31 11.35 -1.26
CA MET A 1 -5.90 10.93 -1.50
C MET A 1 -5.86 9.45 -1.85
N ALA A 2 -5.30 9.09 -3.01
CA ALA A 2 -5.27 7.70 -3.47
C ALA A 2 -4.32 6.88 -2.58
N LYS A 3 -4.85 5.90 -1.83
CA LYS A 3 -4.07 4.90 -1.10
C LYS A 3 -3.43 3.94 -2.12
N ARG A 4 -2.40 4.40 -2.82
CA ARG A 4 -1.62 3.60 -3.78
C ARG A 4 -0.19 3.41 -3.29
N CYS A 5 0.38 2.25 -3.59
CA CYS A 5 1.81 2.00 -3.41
C CYS A 5 2.58 2.74 -4.50
N GLU A 6 3.58 3.53 -4.11
CA GLU A 6 4.42 4.28 -5.06
C GLU A 6 5.38 3.37 -5.86
N VAL A 7 5.62 2.14 -5.39
CA VAL A 7 6.56 1.20 -6.03
C VAL A 7 5.88 0.25 -7.01
N CYS A 8 4.71 -0.27 -6.67
CA CYS A 8 4.02 -1.28 -7.48
C CYS A 8 2.65 -0.84 -7.99
N GLY A 9 2.23 0.40 -7.71
CA GLY A 9 0.95 0.94 -8.17
C GLY A 9 -0.30 0.30 -7.54
N LYS A 10 -0.15 -0.71 -6.67
CA LYS A 10 -1.27 -1.38 -6.00
C LYS A 10 -2.19 -0.36 -5.34
N GLY A 11 -3.44 -0.32 -5.80
CA GLY A 11 -4.47 0.56 -5.31
C GLY A 11 -5.56 -0.19 -4.54
N PRO A 12 -6.56 0.55 -4.04
CA PRO A 12 -7.69 -0.04 -3.36
C PRO A 12 -8.57 -0.81 -4.35
N GLN A 13 -9.08 -1.95 -3.92
CA GLN A 13 -10.09 -2.71 -4.65
C GLN A 13 -11.49 -2.44 -4.06
N PHE A 14 -12.53 -2.63 -4.85
CA PHE A 14 -13.91 -2.43 -4.44
C PHE A 14 -14.64 -3.76 -4.36
N GLY A 15 -15.54 -3.89 -3.40
CA GLY A 15 -16.42 -5.05 -3.28
C GLY A 15 -17.58 -4.76 -2.34
N ASN A 16 -18.18 -5.82 -1.81
CA ASN A 16 -19.32 -5.71 -0.89
C ASN A 16 -18.99 -6.36 0.47
N ASN A 17 -19.52 -5.81 1.54
CA ASN A 17 -19.74 -6.55 2.77
C ASN A 17 -21.07 -7.30 2.63
N VAL A 18 -21.05 -8.61 2.80
CA VAL A 18 -22.24 -9.46 2.69
C VAL A 18 -22.57 -9.94 4.09
N SER A 19 -23.73 -9.53 4.62
CA SER A 19 -24.17 -10.01 5.94
C SER A 19 -24.72 -11.44 5.86
N HIS A 20 -24.99 -12.03 7.02
CA HIS A 20 -25.64 -13.35 7.11
C HIS A 20 -27.00 -13.38 6.39
N ALA A 21 -27.75 -12.27 6.40
CA ALA A 21 -29.00 -12.10 5.68
C ALA A 21 -28.81 -11.73 4.18
N ASN A 22 -27.60 -11.87 3.64
CA ASN A 22 -27.23 -11.48 2.27
C ASN A 22 -27.41 -9.99 1.91
N ASN A 23 -27.48 -9.10 2.91
CA ASN A 23 -27.50 -7.66 2.66
C ASN A 23 -26.12 -7.22 2.17
N ARG A 24 -26.06 -6.61 0.98
CA ARG A 24 -24.82 -6.19 0.32
C ARG A 24 -24.60 -4.69 0.52
N THR A 25 -23.58 -4.30 1.26
CA THR A 25 -23.14 -2.90 1.40
C THR A 25 -21.79 -2.70 0.72
N ARG A 26 -21.59 -1.58 0.02
CA ARG A 26 -20.33 -1.29 -0.68
C ARG A 26 -19.19 -1.14 0.34
N ARG A 27 -18.05 -1.80 0.10
CA ARG A 27 -16.82 -1.63 0.87
C ARG A 27 -15.60 -1.47 -0.04
N ARG A 28 -14.53 -0.94 0.55
CA ARG A 28 -13.22 -0.82 -0.10
C ARG A 28 -12.21 -1.70 0.61
N PHE A 29 -11.38 -2.41 -0.15
CA PHE A 29 -10.23 -3.16 0.33
C PHE A 29 -8.98 -2.32 0.10
N ASP A 30 -8.49 -1.70 1.16
CA ASP A 30 -7.29 -0.87 1.11
C ASP A 30 -6.03 -1.73 1.24
N PRO A 31 -5.00 -1.52 0.40
CA PRO A 31 -3.70 -2.15 0.63
C PRO A 31 -3.09 -1.64 1.93
N ASN A 32 -2.39 -2.52 2.66
CA ASN A 32 -1.62 -2.12 3.85
C ASN A 32 -0.39 -1.31 3.41
N LEU A 33 -0.55 0.01 3.36
CA LEU A 33 0.50 0.97 3.01
C LEU A 33 1.17 1.50 4.28
N GLN A 34 2.49 1.43 4.28
CA GLN A 34 3.36 1.93 5.34
C GLN A 34 4.17 3.11 4.81
N SER A 35 4.28 4.16 5.61
CA SER A 35 5.10 5.33 5.29
C SER A 35 6.52 5.09 5.77
N ILE A 36 7.45 4.80 4.87
CA ILE A 36 8.85 4.49 5.22
C ILE A 36 9.82 5.47 4.57
N ARG A 37 10.99 5.63 5.18
CA ARG A 37 12.12 6.35 4.56
C ARG A 37 12.89 5.38 3.66
N VAL A 38 13.03 5.78 2.41
CA VAL A 38 13.71 5.00 1.36
C VAL A 38 14.95 5.76 0.93
N GLN A 39 16.06 5.03 0.78
CA GLN A 39 17.31 5.60 0.32
C GLN A 39 17.35 5.60 -1.22
N ARG A 40 17.68 6.75 -1.81
CA ARG A 40 17.76 6.91 -3.26
C ARG A 40 19.16 6.52 -3.76
N PRO A 41 19.32 5.94 -4.96
CA PRO A 41 20.64 5.56 -5.50
C PRO A 41 21.65 6.71 -5.60
N LYS A 42 21.18 7.94 -5.80
CA LYS A 42 22.02 9.15 -5.95
C LYS A 42 22.27 9.90 -4.62
N GLY A 43 22.01 9.24 -3.48
CA GLY A 43 22.03 9.87 -2.16
C GLY A 43 20.70 10.56 -1.81
N GLY A 44 20.45 10.70 -0.51
CA GLY A 44 19.23 11.29 0.04
C GLY A 44 18.16 10.26 0.45
N THR A 45 17.31 10.68 1.40
CA THR A 45 16.18 9.88 1.88
C THR A 45 14.86 10.52 1.48
N VAL A 46 13.90 9.70 1.05
CA VAL A 46 12.56 10.15 0.67
C VAL A 46 11.53 9.37 1.47
N ARG A 47 10.49 10.04 1.95
CA ARG A 47 9.32 9.36 2.50
C ARG A 47 8.40 8.94 1.37
N MET A 48 8.13 7.65 1.29
CA MET A 48 7.25 7.06 0.28
C MET A 48 6.21 6.15 0.93
N LYS A 49 5.00 6.09 0.37
CA LYS A 49 3.98 5.12 0.77
C LYS A 49 4.18 3.81 0.03
N VAL A 50 4.47 2.76 0.80
CA VAL A 50 4.84 1.46 0.26
C VAL A 50 3.96 0.37 0.84
N CYS A 51 3.47 -0.54 0.00
CA CYS A 51 2.76 -1.72 0.49
C CYS A 51 3.68 -2.71 1.21
N THR A 52 3.16 -3.38 2.24
CA THR A 52 3.92 -4.40 3.00
C THR A 52 4.48 -5.51 2.12
N THR A 53 3.83 -5.88 1.01
CA THR A 53 4.37 -6.87 0.07
C THR A 53 5.66 -6.42 -0.62
N CYS A 54 5.79 -5.13 -0.95
CA CYS A 54 7.03 -4.60 -1.53
C CYS A 54 8.15 -4.50 -0.49
N ILE A 55 7.79 -4.17 0.76
CA ILE A 55 8.75 -4.14 1.88
C ILE A 55 9.28 -5.55 2.15
N LYS A 56 8.39 -6.54 2.23
CA LYS A 56 8.76 -7.95 2.44
C LYS A 56 9.61 -8.51 1.30
N ALA A 57 9.32 -8.12 0.06
CA ALA A 57 10.05 -8.58 -1.11
C ALA A 57 11.40 -7.87 -1.34
N GLY A 58 11.81 -6.95 -0.47
CA GLY A 58 13.11 -6.26 -0.61
C GLY A 58 13.22 -5.37 -1.85
N LYS A 59 12.10 -4.94 -2.46
CA LYS A 59 12.09 -4.08 -3.67
C LYS A 59 12.61 -2.66 -3.41
N ILE A 60 13.05 -2.37 -2.19
CA ILE A 60 13.32 -1.04 -1.66
C ILE A 60 14.44 -1.13 -0.63
N ALA A 61 15.44 -0.27 -0.76
CA ALA A 61 16.45 -0.05 0.27
C ALA A 61 15.86 0.85 1.37
N LYS A 62 15.67 0.28 2.56
CA LYS A 62 15.32 1.09 3.74
C LYS A 62 16.51 1.99 4.06
N ALA A 63 16.23 3.27 4.33
CA ALA A 63 17.23 4.12 4.97
C ALA A 63 17.45 3.58 6.40
N ALA A 64 18.71 3.50 6.81
CA ALA A 64 19.10 3.23 8.19
C ALA A 64 18.67 4.39 9.11
#